data_AF-A0A497GP39-F1
#
_entry.id   AF-A0A497GP39-F1
#
_cell.length_a   1.000
_cell.length_b   1.000
_cell.length_c   1.000
_cell.angle_alpha   90.00
_cell.angle_beta   90.00
_cell.angle_gamma   90.00
#
_symmetry.space_group_name_H-M   'P 1'
#
loop_
_entity.id
_entity.type
_entity.pdbx_description
1 polymer ?
#
loop_
_entity_poly.entity_id
_entity_poly.type
_entity_poly.pdbx_seq_one_letter_code
_entity_poly.pdbx_strand_id
1 'polypeptide(L)'
;MLFISDMSFAELKDKILKLLREDVEFRYAVAGLLGLEEILKRLDSVERAIEEHTKSIRSLQEQVLENTKAIRSLQEQVRSMQEQVREHSLILMEHTKEIRRLSDRISALGARWGIMAESVFRESLERFLQEYFKVAKVGKWKYFDEKGEIFGAPALIEIDVVVKDQKHLLIEVKSSASVNDVAIFNKKCELYKKIKGVTEVEKYLVTCFIDEKAKELARELNITVVTY
;
A
#
# COMPACT_ATOMS: atom_id res chain seq x y z
N MET A 1 -77.93 -73.29 15.25
CA MET A 1 -78.03 -72.20 16.25
C MET A 1 -77.41 -72.73 17.53
N LEU A 2 -76.15 -72.40 17.79
CA LEU A 2 -75.45 -72.74 19.03
C LEU A 2 -74.89 -71.43 19.58
N PHE A 3 -75.27 -71.15 20.82
CA PHE A 3 -75.13 -69.90 21.54
C PHE A 3 -73.67 -69.43 21.58
N ILE A 4 -73.40 -68.28 20.95
CA ILE A 4 -72.36 -67.39 21.43
C ILE A 4 -73.06 -66.54 22.49
N SER A 5 -72.79 -66.82 23.75
CA SER A 5 -73.28 -66.02 24.88
C SER A 5 -72.80 -64.58 24.74
N ASP A 6 -73.70 -63.62 24.97
CA ASP A 6 -73.40 -62.19 25.07
C ASP A 6 -72.36 -61.97 26.18
N MET A 7 -71.09 -62.00 25.82
CA MET A 7 -69.99 -61.68 26.72
C MET A 7 -70.10 -60.20 27.05
N SER A 8 -70.12 -59.86 28.34
CA SER A 8 -70.19 -58.46 28.75
C SER A 8 -68.94 -57.71 28.28
N PHE A 9 -69.06 -56.39 28.06
CA PHE A 9 -67.92 -55.57 27.63
C PHE A 9 -66.74 -55.65 28.62
N ALA A 10 -67.02 -55.80 29.91
CA ALA A 10 -66.00 -55.97 30.95
C ALA A 10 -65.24 -57.30 30.80
N GLU A 11 -65.95 -58.40 30.55
CA GLU A 11 -65.34 -59.72 30.31
C GLU A 11 -64.53 -59.74 29.01
N LEU A 12 -65.00 -59.07 27.95
CA LEU A 12 -64.25 -58.92 26.70
C LEU A 12 -62.92 -58.18 26.94
N LYS A 13 -62.96 -57.06 27.66
CA LYS A 13 -61.77 -56.26 27.97
C LYS A 13 -60.75 -57.07 28.79
N ASP A 14 -61.21 -57.80 29.80
CA ASP A 14 -60.34 -58.64 30.62
C ASP A 14 -59.68 -59.76 29.79
N LYS A 15 -60.46 -60.40 28.91
CA LYS A 15 -59.97 -61.44 28.00
C LYS A 15 -58.94 -60.91 26.99
N ILE A 16 -59.15 -59.72 26.42
CA ILE A 16 -58.17 -59.06 25.54
C ILE A 16 -56.88 -58.76 26.30
N LEU A 17 -56.97 -58.22 27.51
CA LEU A 17 -55.78 -57.92 28.33
C LEU A 17 -55.02 -59.20 28.73
N LYS A 18 -55.74 -60.29 29.03
CA LYS A 18 -55.14 -61.60 29.30
C LYS A 18 -54.41 -62.15 28.07
N LEU A 19 -55.03 -62.11 26.89
CA LEU A 19 -54.38 -62.50 25.64
C LEU A 19 -53.15 -61.63 25.35
N LEU A 20 -53.23 -60.31 25.55
CA LEU A 20 -52.06 -59.43 25.41
C LEU A 20 -50.93 -59.74 26.41
N ARG A 21 -51.18 -60.44 27.52
CA ARG A 21 -50.16 -60.80 28.53
C ARG A 21 -49.60 -62.21 28.38
N GLU A 22 -50.41 -63.15 27.92
CA GLU A 22 -50.06 -64.58 27.89
C GLU A 22 -49.78 -65.08 26.47
N ASP A 23 -50.45 -64.51 25.46
CA ASP A 23 -50.30 -64.89 24.06
C ASP A 23 -49.32 -63.91 23.37
N VAL A 24 -48.19 -64.46 22.94
CA VAL A 24 -47.12 -63.70 22.29
C VAL A 24 -47.52 -63.33 20.85
N GLU A 25 -48.11 -64.25 20.10
CA GLU A 25 -48.50 -64.02 18.69
C GLU A 25 -49.61 -62.98 18.60
N PHE A 26 -50.64 -63.07 19.46
CA PHE A 26 -51.72 -62.08 19.50
C PHE A 26 -51.22 -60.68 19.87
N ARG A 27 -50.28 -60.59 20.83
CA ARG A 27 -49.66 -59.32 21.22
C ARG A 27 -48.87 -58.68 20.09
N TYR A 28 -48.09 -59.46 19.34
CA TYR A 28 -47.36 -58.95 18.19
C TYR A 28 -48.30 -58.53 17.04
N ALA A 29 -49.37 -59.28 16.79
CA ALA A 29 -50.37 -58.91 15.79
C ALA A 29 -51.06 -57.58 16.13
N VAL A 30 -51.45 -57.39 17.40
CA VAL A 30 -52.03 -56.13 17.88
C VAL A 30 -50.99 -55.00 17.82
N ALA A 31 -49.73 -55.24 18.20
CA ALA A 31 -48.67 -54.25 18.09
C ALA A 31 -48.41 -53.80 16.65
N GLY A 32 -48.46 -54.73 15.69
CA GLY A 32 -48.38 -54.44 14.25
C GLY A 32 -49.56 -53.59 13.76
N LEU A 33 -50.80 -53.97 14.11
CA LEU A 33 -52.00 -53.21 13.75
C LEU A 33 -52.04 -51.79 14.35
N LEU A 34 -51.49 -51.62 15.56
CA LEU A 34 -51.34 -50.32 16.21
C LEU A 34 -50.14 -49.51 15.69
N GLY A 35 -49.36 -50.05 14.76
CA GLY A 35 -48.19 -49.37 14.17
C GLY A 35 -46.99 -49.26 15.12
N LEU A 36 -46.94 -50.03 16.21
CA LEU A 36 -45.84 -50.00 17.18
C LEU A 36 -44.51 -50.45 16.56
N GLU A 37 -44.54 -51.34 15.57
CA GLU A 37 -43.34 -51.79 14.86
C GLU A 37 -42.66 -50.66 14.07
N GLU A 38 -43.45 -49.79 13.42
CA GLU A 38 -42.94 -48.61 12.71
C GLU A 38 -42.38 -47.57 13.69
N ILE A 39 -43.02 -47.41 14.86
CA ILE A 39 -42.52 -46.54 15.92
C ILE A 39 -41.17 -47.04 16.46
N LEU A 40 -41.01 -48.34 16.71
CA LEU A 40 -39.75 -48.92 17.17
C LEU A 40 -38.64 -48.75 16.14
N LYS A 41 -38.91 -48.99 14.84
CA LYS A 41 -37.92 -48.75 13.77
C LYS A 41 -37.46 -47.29 13.71
N ARG A 42 -38.39 -46.34 13.91
CA ARG A 42 -38.05 -44.92 14.00
C ARG A 42 -37.24 -44.60 15.25
N LEU A 43 -37.57 -45.20 16.39
CA LEU A 43 -36.80 -45.05 17.62
C LEU A 43 -35.35 -45.52 17.42
N ASP A 44 -35.15 -46.70 16.83
CA ASP A 44 -33.80 -47.22 16.50
C ASP A 44 -33.04 -46.31 15.53
N SER A 45 -33.74 -45.65 14.61
CA SER A 45 -33.13 -44.68 13.70
C SER A 45 -32.71 -43.39 14.41
N VAL A 46 -33.52 -42.93 15.38
CA VAL A 46 -33.25 -41.75 16.20
C VAL A 46 -32.09 -42.02 17.15
N GLU A 47 -32.06 -43.19 17.80
CA GLU A 47 -30.94 -43.58 18.65
C GLU A 47 -29.61 -43.58 17.88
N ARG A 48 -29.59 -44.17 16.67
CA ARG A 48 -28.42 -44.14 15.79
C ARG A 48 -28.02 -42.71 15.41
N ALA A 49 -28.96 -41.85 15.08
CA ALA A 49 -28.68 -40.45 14.78
C ALA A 49 -28.11 -39.71 15.99
N ILE A 50 -28.64 -39.95 17.20
CA ILE A 50 -28.12 -39.37 18.45
C ILE A 50 -26.67 -39.82 18.71
N GLU A 51 -26.36 -41.10 18.49
CA GLU A 51 -24.99 -41.60 18.64
C GLU A 51 -24.02 -40.95 17.66
N GLU A 52 -24.42 -40.81 16.39
CA GLU A 52 -23.62 -40.16 15.36
C GLU A 52 -23.38 -38.68 15.71
N HIS A 53 -24.44 -37.96 16.05
CA HIS A 53 -24.34 -36.55 16.47
C HIS A 53 -23.45 -36.40 17.71
N THR A 54 -23.53 -37.33 18.66
CA THR A 54 -22.67 -37.31 19.86
C THR A 54 -21.20 -37.47 19.49
N LYS A 55 -20.87 -38.33 18.52
CA LYS A 55 -19.50 -38.47 18.00
C LYS A 55 -19.05 -37.19 17.29
N SER A 56 -19.89 -36.60 16.45
CA SER A 56 -19.59 -35.33 15.77
C SER A 56 -19.36 -34.19 16.75
N ILE A 57 -20.18 -34.09 17.80
CA ILE A 57 -20.02 -33.07 18.86
C ILE A 57 -18.66 -33.23 19.56
N ARG A 58 -18.26 -34.45 19.91
CA ARG A 58 -16.94 -34.70 20.54
C ARG A 58 -15.80 -34.28 19.62
N SER A 59 -15.87 -34.64 18.34
CA SER A 59 -14.86 -34.23 17.35
C SER A 59 -14.78 -32.70 17.20
N LEU A 60 -15.92 -32.02 17.17
CA LEU A 60 -15.96 -30.55 17.14
C LEU A 60 -15.38 -29.92 18.42
N GLN A 61 -15.64 -30.51 19.60
CA GLN A 61 -15.05 -30.04 20.86
C GLN A 61 -13.53 -30.16 20.86
N GLU A 62 -12.97 -31.24 20.31
CA GLU A 62 -11.53 -31.42 20.14
C GLU A 62 -10.94 -30.36 19.20
N GLN A 63 -11.57 -30.14 18.04
CA GLN A 63 -11.15 -29.09 17.09
C GLN A 63 -11.21 -27.69 17.70
N VAL A 64 -12.25 -27.37 18.49
CA VAL A 64 -12.35 -26.08 19.19
C VAL A 64 -11.22 -25.92 20.20
N LEU A 65 -10.85 -26.98 20.91
CA LEU A 65 -9.74 -26.94 21.87
C LEU A 65 -8.39 -26.71 21.16
N GLU A 66 -8.15 -27.39 20.04
CA GLU A 66 -6.94 -27.19 19.22
C GLU A 66 -6.87 -25.78 18.65
N ASN A 67 -7.96 -25.28 18.07
CA ASN A 67 -8.05 -23.92 17.56
C ASN A 67 -7.82 -22.88 18.67
N THR A 68 -8.33 -23.13 19.88
CA THR A 68 -8.09 -22.25 21.03
C THR A 68 -6.61 -22.20 21.41
N LYS A 69 -5.90 -23.33 21.36
CA LYS A 69 -4.45 -23.37 21.59
C LYS A 69 -3.68 -22.62 20.49
N ALA A 70 -4.06 -22.82 19.23
CA ALA A 70 -3.45 -22.13 18.09
C ALA A 70 -3.64 -20.61 18.19
N ILE A 71 -4.85 -20.15 18.53
CA ILE A 71 -5.13 -18.72 18.73
C ILE A 71 -4.26 -18.12 19.84
N ARG A 72 -4.06 -18.82 20.96
CA ARG A 72 -3.18 -18.33 22.04
C ARG A 72 -1.73 -18.19 21.57
N SER A 73 -1.20 -19.19 20.85
CA SER A 73 0.15 -19.11 20.29
C SER A 73 0.29 -17.96 19.29
N LEU A 74 -0.70 -17.74 18.43
CA LEU A 74 -0.72 -16.61 17.50
C LEU A 74 -0.77 -15.26 18.24
N GLN A 75 -1.54 -15.17 19.32
CA GLN A 75 -1.59 -13.95 20.14
C GLN A 75 -0.24 -13.61 20.78
N GLU A 76 0.51 -14.62 21.22
CA GLU A 76 1.87 -14.42 21.74
C GLU A 76 2.84 -13.96 20.64
N GLN A 77 2.78 -14.57 19.46
CA GLN A 77 3.58 -14.15 18.30
C GLN A 77 3.27 -12.71 17.88
N VAL A 78 1.99 -12.32 17.85
CA VAL A 78 1.58 -10.95 17.54
C VAL A 78 2.14 -9.97 18.57
N ARG A 79 2.10 -10.28 19.87
CA ARG A 79 2.70 -9.42 20.91
C ARG A 79 4.20 -9.27 20.72
N SER A 80 4.92 -10.36 20.44
CA SER A 80 6.36 -10.31 20.19
C SER A 80 6.68 -9.45 18.96
N MET A 81 5.92 -9.61 17.88
CA MET A 81 6.08 -8.81 16.66
C MET A 81 5.76 -7.32 16.89
N GLN A 82 4.75 -7.01 17.71
CA GLN A 82 4.44 -5.63 18.10
C GLN A 82 5.60 -4.97 18.84
N GLU A 83 6.27 -5.70 19.74
CA GLU A 83 7.43 -5.17 20.45
C GLU A 83 8.61 -4.94 19.49
N GLN A 84 8.90 -5.89 18.59
CA GLN A 84 9.94 -5.71 17.57
C GLN A 84 9.67 -4.50 16.66
N VAL A 85 8.41 -4.29 16.24
CA VAL A 85 8.03 -3.11 15.45
C VAL A 85 8.25 -1.81 16.25
N ARG A 86 7.99 -1.82 17.55
CA ARG A 86 8.24 -0.68 18.44
C ARG A 86 9.74 -0.37 18.53
N GLU A 87 10.58 -1.38 18.71
CA GLU A 87 12.04 -1.24 18.74
C GLU A 87 12.58 -0.72 17.40
N HIS A 88 12.15 -1.32 16.28
CA HIS A 88 12.52 -0.85 14.94
C HIS A 88 12.10 0.60 14.70
N SER A 89 10.93 1.02 15.20
CA SER A 89 10.47 2.40 15.08
C SER A 89 11.39 3.37 15.83
N LEU A 90 11.89 3.01 17.01
CA LEU A 90 12.86 3.81 17.75
C LEU A 90 14.20 3.92 17.01
N ILE A 91 14.71 2.81 16.46
CA ILE A 91 15.94 2.80 15.65
C ILE A 91 15.77 3.68 14.41
N LEU A 92 14.64 3.62 13.72
CA LEU A 92 14.37 4.47 12.55
C LEU A 92 14.32 5.95 12.90
N MET A 93 13.79 6.32 14.07
CA MET A 93 13.83 7.70 14.56
C MET A 93 15.28 8.17 14.81
N GLU A 94 16.11 7.31 15.39
CA GLU A 94 17.54 7.60 15.61
C GLU A 94 18.29 7.74 14.28
N HIS A 95 18.10 6.81 13.36
CA HIS A 95 18.67 6.89 12.01
C HIS A 95 18.23 8.15 11.27
N THR A 96 16.94 8.54 11.37
CA THR A 96 16.44 9.77 10.76
C THR A 96 17.16 11.00 11.31
N LYS A 97 17.46 11.02 12.61
CA LYS A 97 18.21 12.11 13.25
C LYS A 97 19.65 12.15 12.76
N GLU A 98 20.31 10.99 12.64
CA GLU A 98 21.67 10.91 12.09
C GLU A 98 21.74 11.30 10.62
N ILE A 99 20.76 10.90 9.80
CA ILE A 99 20.65 11.32 8.40
C ILE A 99 20.49 12.84 8.31
N ARG A 100 19.66 13.46 9.16
CA ARG A 100 19.55 14.93 9.22
C ARG A 100 20.88 15.58 9.58
N ARG A 101 21.57 15.09 10.61
CA ARG A 101 22.90 15.60 10.99
C ARG A 101 23.92 15.46 9.86
N LEU A 102 23.88 14.36 9.11
CA LEU A 102 24.73 14.14 7.94
C LEU A 102 24.37 15.13 6.82
N SER A 103 23.09 15.33 6.55
CA SER A 103 22.59 16.31 5.59
C SER A 103 23.01 17.74 5.95
N ASP A 104 22.95 18.13 7.23
CA ASP A 104 23.42 19.42 7.73
C ASP A 104 24.93 19.59 7.51
N ARG A 105 25.73 18.53 7.78
CA ARG A 105 27.18 18.53 7.53
C ARG A 105 27.50 18.60 6.04
N ILE A 106 26.77 17.86 5.20
CA ILE A 106 26.91 17.92 3.74
C ILE A 106 26.55 19.32 3.24
N SER A 107 25.50 19.94 3.78
CA SER A 107 25.11 21.32 3.45
C SER A 107 26.20 22.31 3.87
N ALA A 108 26.78 22.14 5.07
CA ALA A 108 27.90 22.96 5.54
C ALA A 108 29.19 22.76 4.72
N LEU A 109 29.43 21.55 4.20
CA LEU A 109 30.54 21.25 3.28
C LEU A 109 30.26 21.81 1.88
N GLY A 110 29.03 21.69 1.38
CA GLY A 110 28.56 22.27 0.12
C GLY A 110 28.67 23.79 0.10
N ALA A 111 28.34 24.45 1.21
CA ALA A 111 28.56 25.88 1.40
C ALA A 111 30.04 26.28 1.31
N ARG A 112 30.97 25.37 1.63
CA ARG A 112 32.43 25.58 1.46
C ARG A 112 32.94 25.21 0.07
N TRP A 113 32.17 24.46 -0.72
CA TRP A 113 32.57 23.90 -2.02
C TRP A 113 31.90 24.60 -3.21
N GLY A 114 31.40 25.83 -3.02
CA GLY A 114 30.51 26.54 -3.95
C GLY A 114 30.79 26.41 -5.46
N ILE A 115 32.04 26.20 -5.89
CA ILE A 115 32.42 25.98 -7.30
C ILE A 115 32.56 24.50 -7.67
N MET A 116 33.13 23.64 -6.80
CA MET A 116 33.32 22.20 -7.08
C MET A 116 32.02 21.40 -7.00
N ALA A 117 31.10 21.77 -6.09
CA ALA A 117 29.80 21.10 -5.99
C ALA A 117 28.93 21.40 -7.22
N GLU A 118 28.98 22.63 -7.72
CA GLU A 118 28.25 23.03 -8.92
C GLU A 118 28.80 22.32 -10.16
N SER A 119 30.12 22.23 -10.32
CA SER A 119 30.72 21.53 -11.48
C SER A 119 30.43 20.03 -11.48
N VAL A 120 30.57 19.35 -10.33
CA VAL A 120 30.32 17.90 -10.22
C VAL A 120 28.84 17.56 -10.39
N PHE A 121 27.94 18.35 -9.79
CA PHE A 121 26.51 18.17 -9.98
C PHE A 121 26.09 18.48 -11.41
N ARG A 122 26.64 19.54 -12.03
CA ARG A 122 26.40 19.87 -13.44
C ARG A 122 26.85 18.73 -14.36
N GLU A 123 28.05 18.18 -14.18
CA GLU A 123 28.54 17.03 -14.96
C GLU A 123 27.64 15.80 -14.78
N SER A 124 27.14 15.56 -13.57
CA SER A 124 26.25 14.43 -13.26
C SER A 124 24.87 14.61 -13.91
N LEU A 125 24.31 15.83 -13.85
CA LEU A 125 23.04 16.19 -14.49
C LEU A 125 23.17 16.13 -16.02
N GLU A 126 24.27 16.64 -16.59
CA GLU A 126 24.54 16.56 -18.03
C GLU A 126 24.51 15.10 -18.52
N ARG A 127 25.16 14.20 -17.77
CA ARG A 127 25.19 12.77 -18.08
C ARG A 127 23.81 12.12 -17.95
N PHE A 128 23.08 12.39 -16.86
CA PHE A 128 21.72 11.90 -16.68
C PHE A 128 20.78 12.34 -17.82
N LEU A 129 20.84 13.62 -18.21
CA LEU A 129 19.99 14.15 -19.27
C LEU A 129 20.32 13.51 -20.63
N GLN A 130 21.60 13.31 -20.94
CA GLN A 130 22.03 12.62 -22.16
C GLN A 130 21.52 11.17 -22.21
N GLU A 131 21.69 10.42 -21.12
CA GLU A 131 21.28 9.02 -21.02
C GLU A 131 19.75 8.86 -21.04
N TYR A 132 19.02 9.69 -20.27
CA TYR A 132 17.56 9.58 -20.12
C TYR A 132 16.80 10.11 -21.34
N PHE A 133 17.17 11.27 -21.88
CA PHE A 133 16.44 11.89 -23.00
C PHE A 133 16.96 11.46 -24.37
N LYS A 134 18.01 10.62 -24.43
CA LYS A 134 18.72 10.23 -25.66
C LYS A 134 19.14 11.44 -26.51
N VAL A 135 19.51 12.54 -25.85
CA VAL A 135 19.97 13.76 -26.51
C VAL A 135 21.47 13.67 -26.75
N ALA A 136 21.90 14.02 -27.97
CA ALA A 136 23.28 13.81 -28.41
C ALA A 136 24.32 14.62 -27.59
N LYS A 137 23.91 15.75 -26.99
CA LYS A 137 24.74 16.56 -26.09
C LYS A 137 23.91 17.62 -25.37
N VAL A 138 24.15 17.85 -24.08
CA VAL A 138 23.80 19.11 -23.42
C VAL A 138 24.83 20.14 -23.90
N GLY A 139 24.40 21.15 -24.66
CA GLY A 139 25.29 22.13 -25.27
C GLY A 139 25.44 23.37 -24.40
N LYS A 140 26.66 23.84 -24.17
CA LYS A 140 26.86 25.17 -23.59
C LYS A 140 26.68 26.23 -24.65
N TRP A 141 25.71 27.12 -24.45
CA TRP A 141 25.63 28.34 -25.23
C TRP A 141 26.46 29.43 -24.54
N LYS A 142 27.44 29.95 -25.26
CA LYS A 142 28.26 31.08 -24.84
C LYS A 142 28.03 32.26 -25.77
N TYR A 143 27.87 33.44 -25.22
CA TYR A 143 27.69 34.67 -25.97
C TYR A 143 28.34 35.84 -25.25
N PHE A 144 29.15 36.62 -25.96
CA PHE A 144 29.78 37.81 -25.40
C PHE A 144 28.84 39.01 -25.59
N ASP A 145 28.24 39.48 -24.49
CA ASP A 145 27.29 40.59 -24.48
C ASP A 145 28.03 41.93 -24.44
N GLU A 146 28.49 42.41 -25.59
CA GLU A 146 29.25 43.68 -25.72
C GLU A 146 28.49 44.91 -25.22
N LYS A 147 27.16 44.88 -25.23
CA LYS A 147 26.32 46.01 -24.84
C LYS A 147 26.03 46.03 -23.33
N GLY A 148 26.35 44.96 -22.63
CA GLY A 148 26.03 44.80 -21.21
C GLY A 148 24.52 44.79 -20.93
N GLU A 149 23.71 44.21 -21.83
CA GLU A 149 22.25 44.07 -21.65
C GLU A 149 21.90 43.31 -20.35
N ILE A 150 22.76 42.37 -19.90
CA ILE A 150 22.52 41.57 -18.70
C ILE A 150 23.05 42.25 -17.42
N PHE A 151 24.33 42.62 -17.42
CA PHE A 151 25.07 43.05 -16.22
C PHE A 151 25.41 44.54 -16.20
N GLY A 152 25.00 45.31 -17.21
CA GLY A 152 25.37 46.72 -17.36
C GLY A 152 26.80 46.96 -17.82
N ALA A 153 27.56 45.90 -18.13
CA ALA A 153 28.92 45.93 -18.67
C ALA A 153 29.17 44.72 -19.58
N PRO A 154 30.15 44.81 -20.50
CA PRO A 154 30.52 43.69 -21.37
C PRO A 154 30.88 42.43 -20.58
N ALA A 155 30.22 41.30 -20.86
CA ALA A 155 30.43 40.06 -20.14
C ALA A 155 30.17 38.82 -21.02
N LEU A 156 30.87 37.73 -20.72
CA LEU A 156 30.55 36.42 -21.28
C LEU A 156 29.33 35.83 -20.56
N ILE A 157 28.29 35.55 -21.33
CA ILE A 157 27.06 34.90 -20.85
C ILE A 157 27.13 33.42 -21.19
N GLU A 158 26.85 32.58 -20.20
CA GLU A 158 26.76 31.13 -20.36
C GLU A 158 25.40 30.61 -19.87
N ILE A 159 24.83 29.68 -20.64
CA ILE A 159 23.61 28.91 -20.31
C ILE A 159 23.80 27.48 -20.80
N ASP A 160 23.39 26.49 -20.01
CA ASP A 160 23.31 25.10 -20.47
C ASP A 160 22.02 24.90 -21.27
N VAL A 161 22.14 24.36 -22.47
CA VAL A 161 21.03 24.27 -23.43
C VAL A 161 20.84 22.84 -23.89
N VAL A 162 19.60 22.38 -23.83
CA VAL A 162 19.16 21.12 -24.45
C VAL A 162 18.21 21.46 -25.59
N VAL A 163 18.53 20.97 -26.80
CA VAL A 163 17.65 21.13 -27.97
C VAL A 163 17.17 19.75 -28.40
N LYS A 164 15.86 19.54 -28.37
CA LYS A 164 15.21 18.29 -28.77
C LYS A 164 13.90 18.60 -29.48
N ASP A 165 13.66 17.96 -30.64
CA ASP A 165 12.41 18.08 -31.40
C ASP A 165 11.96 19.54 -31.64
N GLN A 166 12.92 20.42 -32.00
CA GLN A 166 12.74 21.87 -32.19
C GLN A 166 12.38 22.68 -30.93
N LYS A 167 12.33 22.06 -29.75
CA LYS A 167 12.18 22.74 -28.46
C LYS A 167 13.52 23.01 -27.80
N HIS A 168 13.66 24.21 -27.25
CA HIS A 168 14.87 24.68 -26.58
C HIS A 168 14.62 24.74 -25.07
N LEU A 169 15.33 23.92 -24.31
CA LEU A 169 15.32 23.91 -22.85
C LEU A 169 16.58 24.63 -22.38
N LEU A 170 16.40 25.67 -21.58
CA LEU A 170 17.47 26.44 -20.97
C LEU A 170 17.56 26.08 -19.49
N ILE A 171 18.75 25.70 -19.05
CA ILE A 171 18.98 25.16 -17.71
C ILE A 171 20.06 26.01 -17.04
N GLU A 172 19.78 26.47 -15.81
CA GLU A 172 20.78 27.03 -14.90
C GLU A 172 20.85 26.16 -13.65
N VAL A 173 22.07 25.81 -13.25
CA VAL A 173 22.35 25.00 -12.07
C VAL A 173 23.04 25.90 -11.04
N LYS A 174 22.52 25.96 -9.82
CA LYS A 174 23.14 26.68 -8.70
C LYS A 174 23.00 25.94 -7.38
N SER A 175 24.02 26.00 -6.53
CA SER A 175 23.93 25.45 -5.17
C SER A 175 22.89 26.16 -4.30
N SER A 176 22.63 27.45 -4.56
CA SER A 176 21.61 28.26 -3.91
C SER A 176 21.13 29.34 -4.88
N ALA A 177 19.82 29.62 -4.89
CA ALA A 177 19.22 30.62 -5.76
C ALA A 177 18.57 31.75 -4.96
N SER A 178 19.00 32.98 -5.26
CA SER A 178 18.38 34.21 -4.77
C SER A 178 17.42 34.83 -5.80
N VAL A 179 16.64 35.82 -5.37
CA VAL A 179 15.78 36.63 -6.27
C VAL A 179 16.58 37.21 -7.44
N ASN A 180 17.80 37.69 -7.18
CA ASN A 180 18.67 38.26 -8.21
C ASN A 180 19.13 37.18 -9.21
N ASP A 181 19.41 35.97 -8.73
CA ASP A 181 19.81 34.86 -9.61
C ASP A 181 18.69 34.47 -10.58
N VAL A 182 17.44 34.41 -10.09
CA VAL A 182 16.26 34.15 -10.90
C VAL A 182 16.07 35.25 -11.96
N ALA A 183 16.18 36.52 -11.55
CA ALA A 183 16.07 37.65 -12.46
C ALA A 183 17.17 37.65 -13.54
N ILE A 184 18.42 37.39 -13.16
CA ILE A 184 19.56 37.30 -14.10
C ILE A 184 19.33 36.13 -15.07
N PHE A 185 18.96 34.94 -14.57
CA PHE A 185 18.72 33.79 -15.42
C PHE A 185 17.60 34.07 -16.45
N ASN A 186 16.54 34.74 -16.03
CA ASN A 186 15.48 35.15 -16.96
C ASN A 186 16.01 36.09 -18.05
N LYS A 187 16.81 37.10 -17.69
CA LYS A 187 17.43 38.00 -18.67
C LYS A 187 18.33 37.24 -19.66
N LYS A 188 19.14 36.28 -19.16
CA LYS A 188 19.95 35.41 -20.01
C LYS A 188 19.07 34.64 -21.01
N CYS A 189 17.94 34.09 -20.56
CA CYS A 189 17.00 33.38 -21.43
C CYS A 189 16.39 34.27 -22.52
N GLU A 190 16.01 35.51 -22.19
CA GLU A 190 15.48 36.45 -23.18
C GLU A 190 16.55 36.89 -24.19
N LEU A 191 17.80 37.07 -23.74
CA LEU A 191 18.93 37.32 -24.65
C LEU A 191 19.17 36.12 -25.57
N TYR A 192 19.10 34.89 -25.05
CA TYR A 192 19.20 33.67 -25.86
C TYR A 192 18.13 33.65 -26.97
N LYS A 193 16.86 33.89 -26.62
CA LYS A 193 15.74 33.95 -27.58
C LYS A 193 16.00 34.96 -28.69
N LYS A 194 16.41 36.18 -28.31
CA LYS A 194 16.73 37.28 -29.23
C LYS A 194 17.85 36.90 -30.21
N ILE A 195 18.94 36.31 -29.72
CA ILE A 195 20.10 35.94 -30.54
C ILE A 195 19.83 34.72 -31.42
N LYS A 196 19.05 33.75 -30.95
CA LYS A 196 18.74 32.53 -31.70
C LYS A 196 17.48 32.63 -32.58
N GLY A 197 16.73 33.72 -32.46
CA GLY A 197 15.48 33.91 -33.21
C GLY A 197 14.38 32.92 -32.82
N VAL A 198 14.40 32.43 -31.57
CA VAL A 198 13.43 31.45 -31.05
C VAL A 198 12.38 32.20 -30.22
N THR A 199 11.10 31.90 -30.44
CA THR A 199 9.99 32.57 -29.76
C THR A 199 9.73 31.99 -28.37
N GLU A 200 9.85 30.67 -28.20
CA GLU A 200 9.54 29.97 -26.96
C GLU A 200 10.70 29.07 -26.49
N VAL A 201 10.95 29.09 -25.18
CA VAL A 201 11.93 28.23 -24.51
C VAL A 201 11.35 27.77 -23.19
N GLU A 202 11.68 26.56 -22.77
CA GLU A 202 11.37 26.07 -21.44
C GLU A 202 12.54 26.39 -20.49
N LYS A 203 12.25 27.01 -19.34
CA LYS A 203 13.27 27.50 -18.40
C LYS A 203 13.29 26.62 -17.16
N TYR A 204 14.47 26.10 -16.83
CA TYR A 204 14.67 25.25 -15.65
C TYR A 204 15.78 25.83 -14.77
N LEU A 205 15.48 26.00 -13.49
CA LEU A 205 16.44 26.36 -12.46
C LEU A 205 16.60 25.17 -11.51
N VAL A 206 17.78 24.57 -11.49
CA VAL A 206 18.10 23.39 -10.68
C VAL A 206 18.95 23.82 -9.49
N THR A 207 18.47 23.63 -8.26
CA THR A 207 19.15 24.17 -7.07
C THR A 207 18.89 23.42 -5.77
N CYS A 208 19.88 23.32 -4.87
CA CYS A 208 19.66 22.71 -3.53
C CYS A 208 18.73 23.56 -2.66
N PHE A 209 18.86 24.89 -2.75
CA PHE A 209 18.14 25.82 -1.90
C PHE A 209 17.68 27.02 -2.71
N ILE A 210 16.45 27.46 -2.45
CA ILE A 210 15.90 28.69 -3.02
C ILE A 210 15.10 29.41 -1.95
N ASP A 211 15.27 30.72 -1.87
CA ASP A 211 14.46 31.54 -0.95
C ASP A 211 13.01 31.65 -1.45
N GLU A 212 12.04 31.85 -0.53
CA GLU A 212 10.62 31.88 -0.93
C GLU A 212 10.28 33.01 -1.91
N LYS A 213 10.94 34.17 -1.79
CA LYS A 213 10.73 35.30 -2.72
C LYS A 213 11.27 34.99 -4.12
N ALA A 214 12.40 34.28 -4.19
CA ALA A 214 12.99 33.81 -5.45
C ALA A 214 12.11 32.75 -6.09
N LYS A 215 11.51 31.87 -5.28
CA LYS A 215 10.56 30.85 -5.74
C LYS A 215 9.27 31.46 -6.27
N GLU A 216 8.76 32.52 -5.64
CA GLU A 216 7.63 33.31 -6.13
C GLU A 216 7.96 33.95 -7.48
N LEU A 217 9.08 34.67 -7.58
CA LEU A 217 9.52 35.29 -8.82
C LEU A 217 9.74 34.26 -9.95
N ALA A 218 10.28 33.09 -9.63
CA ALA A 218 10.46 32.02 -10.61
C ALA A 218 9.13 31.58 -11.22
N ARG A 219 8.06 31.47 -10.41
CA ARG A 219 6.71 31.15 -10.91
C ARG A 219 6.18 32.26 -11.83
N GLU A 220 6.32 33.52 -11.43
CA GLU A 220 5.88 34.66 -12.24
C GLU A 220 6.58 34.72 -13.60
N LEU A 221 7.85 34.33 -13.66
CA LEU A 221 8.68 34.33 -14.87
C LEU A 221 8.60 33.03 -15.69
N ASN A 222 7.71 32.11 -15.33
CA ASN A 222 7.57 30.78 -15.94
C ASN A 222 8.88 29.98 -15.94
N ILE A 223 9.59 29.98 -14.81
CA ILE A 223 10.80 29.20 -14.57
C ILE A 223 10.44 28.03 -13.66
N THR A 224 10.63 26.81 -14.17
CA THR A 224 10.43 25.59 -13.39
C THR A 224 11.61 25.40 -12.45
N VAL A 225 11.35 25.35 -11.14
CA VAL A 225 12.38 25.11 -10.12
C VAL A 225 12.42 23.63 -9.76
N VAL A 226 13.60 23.03 -9.84
CA VAL A 226 13.87 21.63 -9.44
C VAL A 226 14.85 21.63 -8.29
N THR A 227 14.43 21.15 -7.13
CA THR A 227 15.28 21.01 -5.94
C THR A 227 15.84 19.60 -5.80
N TYR A 228 17.11 19.47 -5.42
CA TYR A 228 17.81 18.19 -5.24
C TYR A 228 18.57 18.11 -3.92
#